data_AF-A0A383V9B2-F1
#
_entry.id   AF-A0A383V9B2-F1
#
_cell.length_a   1.000
_cell.length_b   1.000
_cell.length_c   1.000
_cell.angle_alpha   90.00
_cell.angle_beta   90.00
_cell.angle_gamma   90.00
#
_symmetry.space_group_name_H-M   'P 1'
#
loop_
_entity.id
_entity.type
_entity.pdbx_description
1 polymer ?
#
loop_
_entity_poly.entity_id
_entity_poly.type
_entity_poly.pdbx_seq_one_letter_code
_entity_poly.pdbx_strand_id
1 'polypeptide(L)'
;MRVSWHGHSIDFQLDGSVSATFWLYKNIASMRKASLIVGTRTSLQMLKDVLEGGRNLTSLRIYNDYHSTEHIEVLPPLPPQLEQLDVERCLKLTASPALPPALRKLRCIRCVGLEALPSSLSSSDVSVLDFSGCNQLASFPELP
;
A
#
# COMPACT_ATOMS: atom_id res chain seq x y z
N MET A 1 4.83 -18.32 -5.45
CA MET A 1 3.67 -17.41 -5.29
C MET A 1 2.62 -18.10 -4.45
N ARG A 2 2.04 -17.43 -3.44
CA ARG A 2 0.81 -17.90 -2.79
C ARG A 2 -0.32 -16.95 -3.14
N VAL A 3 -1.40 -17.51 -3.68
CA VAL A 3 -2.62 -16.77 -4.02
C VAL A 3 -3.71 -17.29 -3.11
N SER A 4 -4.36 -16.40 -2.36
CA SER A 4 -5.55 -16.74 -1.58
C SER A 4 -6.69 -15.82 -1.93
N TRP A 5 -7.89 -16.40 -2.00
CA TRP A 5 -9.12 -15.69 -2.29
C TRP A 5 -9.81 -15.36 -0.98
N HIS A 6 -10.10 -14.08 -0.75
CA HIS A 6 -10.88 -13.62 0.39
C HIS A 6 -12.04 -12.78 -0.13
N GLY A 7 -13.20 -13.42 -0.31
CA GLY A 7 -14.38 -12.80 -0.93
C GLY A 7 -14.10 -12.33 -2.36
N HIS A 8 -14.22 -11.02 -2.61
CA HIS A 8 -13.92 -10.38 -3.90
C HIS A 8 -12.49 -9.83 -3.99
N SER A 9 -11.62 -10.18 -3.04
CA SER A 9 -10.23 -9.74 -3.01
C SER A 9 -9.30 -10.92 -3.24
N ILE A 10 -8.20 -10.66 -3.95
CA ILE A 10 -7.13 -11.63 -4.10
C ILE A 10 -5.93 -11.13 -3.29
N ASP A 11 -5.46 -11.97 -2.37
CA ASP A 11 -4.20 -11.74 -1.67
C ASP A 11 -3.07 -12.42 -2.44
N PHE A 12 -2.04 -11.64 -2.77
CA PHE A 12 -0.83 -12.12 -3.40
C PHE A 12 0.33 -12.02 -2.43
N GLN A 13 0.90 -13.17 -2.08
CA GLN A 13 2.23 -13.19 -1.48
C GLN A 13 3.27 -13.36 -2.59
N LEU A 14 3.95 -12.26 -2.87
CA LEU A 14 5.07 -12.24 -3.80
C LEU A 14 6.29 -12.84 -3.12
N ASP A 15 6.76 -13.95 -3.65
CA ASP A 15 8.02 -14.60 -3.26
C ASP A 15 9.21 -14.09 -4.10
N GLY A 16 9.00 -13.02 -4.87
CA GLY A 16 9.98 -12.48 -5.82
C GLY A 16 10.23 -13.38 -7.04
N SER A 17 9.44 -14.44 -7.26
CA SER A 17 9.60 -15.28 -8.45
C SER A 17 9.06 -14.59 -9.70
N VAL A 18 9.76 -14.76 -10.82
CA VAL A 18 9.40 -14.20 -12.13
C VAL A 18 7.99 -14.64 -12.56
N SER A 19 7.57 -15.85 -12.21
CA SER A 19 6.22 -16.33 -12.51
C SER A 19 5.14 -15.59 -11.72
N ALA A 20 5.41 -15.23 -10.46
CA ALA A 20 4.49 -14.45 -9.64
C ALA A 20 4.32 -13.04 -10.19
N THR A 21 5.45 -12.42 -10.54
CA THR A 21 5.48 -11.06 -11.06
C THR A 21 4.80 -10.98 -12.42
N PHE A 22 5.06 -11.95 -13.31
CA PHE A 22 4.47 -12.02 -14.64
C PHE A 22 2.96 -12.25 -14.61
N TRP A 23 2.49 -13.16 -13.74
CA TRP A 23 1.06 -13.39 -13.56
C TRP A 23 0.36 -12.14 -13.03
N LEU A 24 0.96 -11.47 -12.02
CA LEU A 24 0.39 -10.25 -11.44
C LEU A 24 0.27 -9.16 -12.52
N TYR A 25 1.34 -8.92 -13.27
CA TYR A 25 1.35 -7.95 -14.38
C TYR A 25 0.22 -8.21 -15.38
N LYS A 26 0.02 -9.47 -15.77
CA LYS A 26 -1.02 -9.85 -16.75
C LYS A 26 -2.44 -9.61 -16.26
N ASN A 27 -2.68 -9.65 -14.96
CA ASN A 27 -4.03 -9.63 -14.39
C ASN A 27 -4.37 -8.35 -13.63
N ILE A 28 -3.39 -7.56 -13.20
CA ILE A 28 -3.60 -6.44 -12.28
C ILE A 28 -4.50 -5.35 -12.84
N ALA A 29 -4.44 -5.08 -14.15
CA ALA A 29 -5.30 -4.09 -14.81
C ALA A 29 -6.80 -4.45 -14.73
N SER A 30 -7.13 -5.73 -14.60
CA SER A 30 -8.51 -6.23 -14.50
C SER A 30 -8.98 -6.37 -13.05
N MET A 31 -8.11 -6.15 -12.06
CA MET A 31 -8.47 -6.31 -10.65
C MET A 31 -9.12 -5.06 -10.09
N ARG A 32 -10.30 -5.24 -9.49
CA ARG A 32 -10.96 -4.18 -8.70
C ARG A 32 -10.45 -4.12 -7.27
N LYS A 33 -10.17 -5.27 -6.65
CA LYS A 33 -9.59 -5.35 -5.31
C LYS A 33 -8.39 -6.28 -5.34
N ALA A 34 -7.22 -5.76 -4.94
CA ALA A 34 -6.05 -6.59 -4.74
C ALA A 34 -5.45 -6.29 -3.36
N SER A 35 -4.89 -7.30 -2.74
CA SER A 35 -4.16 -7.15 -1.50
C SER A 35 -2.79 -7.74 -1.75
N LEU A 36 -1.78 -6.91 -1.56
CA LEU A 36 -0.41 -7.20 -1.96
C LEU A 36 0.44 -7.41 -0.72
N ILE A 37 0.78 -8.65 -0.43
CA ILE A 37 1.71 -8.95 0.65
C ILE A 37 3.12 -8.78 0.08
N VAL A 38 3.76 -7.68 0.50
CA VAL A 38 5.14 -7.34 0.15
C VAL A 38 6.05 -8.16 1.04
N GLY A 39 6.42 -9.36 0.57
CA GLY A 39 7.40 -10.21 1.23
C GLY A 39 8.85 -9.74 1.02
N THR A 40 9.78 -10.43 1.68
CA THR A 40 11.25 -10.17 1.76
C THR A 40 12.01 -10.04 0.42
N ARG A 41 11.34 -10.19 -0.72
CA ARG A 41 11.90 -10.13 -2.08
C ARG A 41 11.13 -9.21 -3.03
N THR A 42 10.17 -8.44 -2.53
CA THR A 42 9.41 -7.51 -3.37
C THR A 42 10.22 -6.22 -3.52
N SER A 43 10.76 -5.98 -4.72
CA SER A 43 11.52 -4.76 -5.00
C SER A 43 10.60 -3.54 -5.14
N LEU A 44 11.14 -2.35 -4.87
CA LEU A 44 10.43 -1.09 -5.10
C LEU A 44 10.02 -0.90 -6.56
N GLN A 45 10.82 -1.39 -7.52
CA GLN A 45 10.45 -1.35 -8.94
C GLN A 45 9.21 -2.19 -9.22
N MET A 46 9.14 -3.40 -8.64
CA MET A 46 7.96 -4.24 -8.82
C MET A 46 6.70 -3.58 -8.24
N LEU A 47 6.82 -2.92 -7.08
CA LEU A 47 5.71 -2.16 -6.51
C LEU A 47 5.27 -1.01 -7.44
N LYS A 48 6.21 -0.30 -8.06
CA LYS A 48 5.89 0.74 -9.06
C LYS A 48 5.10 0.18 -10.24
N ASP A 49 5.59 -0.89 -10.86
CA ASP A 49 4.97 -1.50 -12.04
C ASP A 49 3.52 -1.96 -11.73
N VAL A 50 3.31 -2.50 -10.52
CA VAL A 50 2.00 -2.91 -10.01
C VAL A 50 1.04 -1.72 -9.90
N LEU A 51 1.48 -0.61 -9.31
CA LEU A 51 0.65 0.58 -9.14
C LEU A 51 0.39 1.30 -10.48
N GLU A 52 1.35 1.28 -11.41
CA GLU A 52 1.20 1.83 -12.75
C GLU A 52 0.20 1.04 -13.61
N GLY A 53 0.24 -0.30 -13.52
CA GLY A 53 -0.70 -1.18 -14.23
C GLY A 53 -2.09 -1.27 -13.57
N GLY A 54 -2.18 -1.08 -12.25
CA GLY A 54 -3.39 -1.25 -11.44
C GLY A 54 -4.37 -0.08 -11.48
N ARG A 55 -4.70 0.48 -12.64
CA ARG A 55 -5.57 1.69 -12.74
C ARG A 55 -7.00 1.49 -12.21
N ASN A 56 -7.48 0.24 -12.19
CA ASN A 56 -8.81 -0.12 -11.67
C ASN A 56 -8.77 -0.58 -10.21
N LEU A 57 -7.61 -0.51 -9.56
CA LEU A 57 -7.42 -0.97 -8.20
C LEU A 57 -8.12 -0.03 -7.21
N THR A 58 -9.12 -0.54 -6.49
CA THR A 58 -9.88 0.21 -5.47
C THR A 58 -9.45 -0.12 -4.04
N SER A 59 -8.71 -1.21 -3.83
CA SER A 59 -8.16 -1.58 -2.53
C SER A 59 -6.74 -2.05 -2.72
N LEU A 60 -5.85 -1.61 -1.83
CA LEU A 60 -4.45 -2.03 -1.73
C LEU A 60 -4.11 -2.26 -0.26
N ARG A 61 -3.62 -3.44 0.05
CA ARG A 61 -2.95 -3.73 1.32
C ARG A 61 -1.49 -3.99 1.05
N ILE A 62 -0.61 -3.46 1.88
CA ILE A 62 0.83 -3.70 1.91
C ILE A 62 1.16 -4.16 3.32
N TYR A 63 1.80 -5.31 3.44
CA TYR A 63 2.21 -5.85 4.72
C TYR A 63 3.66 -6.33 4.62
N ASN A 64 4.48 -5.94 5.60
CA ASN A 64 5.86 -6.41 5.71
C ASN A 64 6.03 -7.38 6.89
N ASP A 65 6.79 -8.45 6.69
CA ASP A 65 7.15 -9.37 7.77
C ASP A 65 8.37 -8.84 8.56
N TYR A 66 8.50 -9.22 9.82
CA TYR A 66 9.60 -8.79 10.71
C TYR A 66 10.99 -9.24 10.21
N HIS A 67 11.02 -10.22 9.31
CA HIS A 67 12.25 -10.76 8.72
C HIS A 67 12.60 -10.15 7.36
N SER A 68 11.88 -9.14 6.91
CA SER A 68 12.13 -8.50 5.63
C SER A 68 13.31 -7.54 5.68
N THR A 69 14.25 -7.77 4.78
CA THR A 69 15.43 -6.92 4.55
C THR A 69 15.16 -5.80 3.55
N GLU A 70 14.08 -5.94 2.77
CA GLU A 70 13.62 -4.92 1.84
C GLU A 70 12.69 -3.96 2.56
N HIS A 71 12.94 -2.66 2.36
CA HIS A 71 12.22 -1.62 3.06
C HIS A 71 11.71 -0.58 2.08
N ILE A 72 10.39 -0.35 2.11
CA ILE A 72 9.77 0.74 1.39
C ILE A 72 9.96 1.99 2.23
N GLU A 73 10.82 2.91 1.76
CA GLU A 73 11.00 4.22 2.39
C GLU A 73 9.94 5.21 1.93
N VAL A 74 9.54 5.12 0.66
CA VAL A 74 8.51 5.96 0.04
C VAL A 74 7.63 5.08 -0.85
N LEU A 75 6.31 5.20 -0.70
CA LEU A 75 5.40 4.52 -1.62
C LEU A 75 5.36 5.26 -2.98
N PRO A 76 5.23 4.53 -4.10
CA PRO A 76 5.02 5.15 -5.40
C PRO A 76 3.67 5.89 -5.47
N PRO A 77 3.44 6.68 -6.53
CA PRO A 77 2.12 7.24 -6.81
C PRO A 77 1.03 6.16 -6.77
N LEU A 78 -0.04 6.45 -6.02
CA LEU A 78 -1.14 5.52 -5.83
C LEU A 78 -2.12 5.59 -7.01
N PRO A 79 -2.80 4.47 -7.35
CA PRO A 79 -3.82 4.46 -8.40
C PRO A 79 -4.95 5.48 -8.10
N PRO A 80 -5.47 6.19 -9.12
CA PRO A 80 -6.44 7.27 -8.92
C PRO A 80 -7.80 6.78 -8.40
N GLN A 81 -8.15 5.51 -8.65
CA GLN A 81 -9.40 4.88 -8.22
C GLN A 81 -9.26 4.19 -6.85
N LEU A 82 -8.10 4.32 -6.18
CA LEU A 82 -7.87 3.65 -4.91
C LEU A 82 -8.75 4.24 -3.81
N GLU A 83 -9.63 3.43 -3.25
CA GLU A 83 -10.54 3.79 -2.15
C GLU A 83 -9.98 3.39 -0.79
N GLN A 84 -9.17 2.34 -0.72
CA GLN A 84 -8.63 1.79 0.52
C GLN A 84 -7.13 1.52 0.41
N LEU A 85 -6.36 2.10 1.34
CA LEU A 85 -4.95 1.82 1.54
C LEU A 85 -4.71 1.32 2.97
N ASP A 86 -4.10 0.15 3.10
CA ASP A 86 -3.72 -0.44 4.38
C ASP A 86 -2.24 -0.82 4.33
N VAL A 87 -1.40 -0.20 5.14
CA VAL A 87 0.05 -0.39 5.18
C VAL A 87 0.45 -0.84 6.58
N GLU A 88 0.96 -2.05 6.72
CA GLU A 88 1.34 -2.61 8.01
C GLU A 88 2.84 -2.98 8.05
N ARG A 89 3.51 -2.60 9.15
CA ARG A 89 4.91 -2.95 9.47
C ARG A 89 5.94 -2.47 8.44
N CYS A 90 5.64 -1.42 7.68
CA CYS A 90 6.65 -0.75 6.85
C CYS A 90 7.53 0.15 7.73
N LEU A 91 8.53 -0.46 8.39
CA LEU A 91 9.31 0.18 9.46
C LEU A 91 10.13 1.40 9.02
N LYS A 92 10.56 1.46 7.75
CA LYS A 92 11.31 2.59 7.19
C LYS A 92 10.48 3.55 6.35
N LEU A 93 9.16 3.37 6.28
CA LEU A 93 8.30 4.27 5.50
C LEU A 93 8.28 5.63 6.19
N THR A 94 8.95 6.63 5.62
CA THR A 94 9.09 7.96 6.23
C THR A 94 7.98 8.91 5.80
N ALA A 95 7.52 8.78 4.56
CA ALA A 95 6.47 9.61 4.00
C ALA A 95 5.48 8.79 3.18
N SER A 96 4.19 9.16 3.27
CA SER A 96 3.18 8.65 2.35
C SER A 96 3.06 9.57 1.12
N PRO A 97 2.85 9.02 -0.08
CA PRO A 97 2.61 9.76 -1.31
C PRO A 97 1.32 10.55 -1.20
N ALA A 98 1.11 11.47 -2.15
CA ALA A 98 -0.16 12.14 -2.32
C ALA A 98 -1.30 11.12 -2.39
N LEU A 99 -2.35 11.37 -1.61
CA LEU A 99 -3.51 10.48 -1.53
C LEU A 99 -4.39 10.69 -2.76
N PRO A 100 -4.90 9.62 -3.38
CA PRO A 100 -5.79 9.73 -4.52
C PRO A 100 -7.16 10.28 -4.07
N PRO A 101 -7.88 11.00 -4.95
CA PRO A 101 -9.14 11.65 -4.59
C PRO A 101 -10.26 10.66 -4.22
N ALA A 102 -10.20 9.43 -4.74
CA ALA A 102 -11.14 8.37 -4.42
C ALA A 102 -10.92 7.74 -3.04
N LEU A 103 -9.82 8.07 -2.34
CA LEU A 103 -9.48 7.43 -1.08
C LEU A 103 -10.55 7.74 -0.02
N ARG A 104 -11.00 6.69 0.67
CA ARG A 104 -11.98 6.76 1.76
C ARG A 104 -11.44 6.16 3.05
N LYS A 105 -10.43 5.28 2.95
CA LYS A 105 -9.82 4.60 4.10
C LYS A 105 -8.31 4.58 3.95
N LEU A 106 -7.61 5.09 4.96
CA LEU A 106 -6.16 5.03 5.10
C LEU A 106 -5.79 4.43 6.46
N ARG A 107 -5.05 3.33 6.43
CA ARG A 107 -4.47 2.72 7.62
C ARG A 107 -2.97 2.56 7.45
N CYS A 108 -2.21 3.02 8.43
CA CYS A 108 -0.79 2.75 8.56
C CYS A 108 -0.54 2.20 9.97
N ILE A 109 -0.26 0.91 10.08
CA ILE A 109 -0.16 0.22 11.37
C ILE A 109 1.28 -0.20 11.61
N ARG A 110 1.84 0.15 12.77
CA ARG A 110 3.21 -0.17 13.16
C ARG A 110 4.26 0.27 12.12
N CYS A 111 3.98 1.34 11.37
CA CYS A 111 4.95 2.00 10.49
C CYS A 111 5.78 2.97 11.34
N VAL A 112 6.72 2.42 12.12
CA VAL A 112 7.43 3.18 13.15
C VAL A 112 8.27 4.33 12.62
N GLY A 113 8.73 4.26 11.37
CA GLY A 113 9.48 5.35 10.71
C GLY A 113 8.61 6.43 10.09
N LEU A 114 7.27 6.33 10.15
CA LEU A 114 6.38 7.30 9.53
C LEU A 114 6.40 8.60 10.33
N GLU A 115 6.98 9.65 9.74
CA GLU A 115 7.20 10.94 10.42
C GLU A 115 6.10 11.96 10.11
N ALA A 116 5.55 11.92 8.89
CA ALA A 116 4.55 12.87 8.44
C ALA A 116 3.50 12.23 7.51
N LEU A 117 2.30 12.82 7.51
CA LEU A 117 1.24 12.50 6.56
C LEU A 117 1.28 13.48 5.38
N PRO A 118 0.80 13.07 4.20
CA PRO A 118 0.77 13.93 3.02
C PRO A 118 -0.22 15.07 3.24
N SER A 119 0.13 16.28 2.80
CA SER A 119 -0.74 17.47 2.87
C SER A 119 -2.07 17.28 2.14
N SER A 120 -2.12 16.39 1.14
CA SER A 120 -3.36 16.01 0.45
C SER A 120 -4.41 15.39 1.37
N LEU A 121 -4.04 14.94 2.58
CA LEU A 121 -5.00 14.41 3.56
C LEU A 121 -6.01 15.47 3.98
N SER A 122 -5.59 16.74 4.12
CA SER A 122 -6.47 17.86 4.50
C SER A 122 -7.55 18.17 3.47
N SER A 123 -7.32 17.82 2.20
CA SER A 123 -8.26 18.02 1.10
C SER A 123 -8.89 16.71 0.61
N SER A 124 -8.80 15.64 1.40
CA SER A 124 -9.31 14.33 1.02
C SER A 124 -10.64 14.03 1.70
N ASP A 125 -11.50 13.24 1.06
CA ASP A 125 -12.76 12.75 1.67
C ASP A 125 -12.53 11.48 2.51
N VAL A 126 -11.35 11.31 3.11
CA VAL A 126 -11.01 10.11 3.87
C VAL A 126 -11.80 10.11 5.19
N SER A 127 -12.62 9.08 5.38
CA SER A 127 -13.51 8.95 6.55
C SER A 127 -12.98 7.98 7.61
N VAL A 128 -11.98 7.16 7.25
CA VAL A 128 -11.38 6.18 8.15
C VAL A 128 -9.87 6.34 8.18
N LEU A 129 -9.35 6.66 9.36
CA LEU A 129 -7.92 6.82 9.64
C LEU A 129 -7.50 5.92 10.80
N ASP A 130 -6.41 5.20 10.63
CA ASP A 130 -5.79 4.40 11.69
C ASP A 130 -4.27 4.44 11.55
N PHE A 131 -3.61 5.08 12.52
CA PHE A 131 -2.14 5.23 12.55
C PHE A 131 -1.52 4.48 13.73
N SER A 132 -2.19 3.43 14.23
CA SER A 132 -1.80 2.73 15.44
C SER A 132 -0.37 2.19 15.39
N GLY A 133 0.47 2.57 16.37
CA GLY A 133 1.86 2.15 16.45
C GLY A 133 2.83 2.88 15.50
N CYS A 134 2.40 3.97 14.87
CA CYS A 134 3.29 4.91 14.16
C CYS A 134 3.87 5.93 15.15
N ASN A 135 4.92 5.53 15.86
CA ASN A 135 5.39 6.28 17.04
C ASN A 135 6.19 7.56 16.70
N GLN A 136 6.71 7.69 15.48
CA GLN A 136 7.44 8.89 15.03
C GLN A 136 6.54 9.93 14.36
N LEU A 137 5.23 9.67 14.28
CA LEU A 137 4.32 10.59 13.62
C LEU A 137 4.14 11.83 14.50
N ALA A 138 4.84 12.91 14.15
CA ALA A 138 4.94 14.10 14.99
C ALA A 138 3.69 14.97 14.92
N SER A 139 2.98 14.97 13.79
CA SER A 139 1.79 15.78 13.58
C SER A 139 0.78 15.13 12.65
N PHE A 140 -0.49 15.41 12.92
CA PHE A 140 -1.58 15.19 11.99
C PHE A 140 -1.80 16.49 11.22
N PRO A 141 -1.95 16.45 9.88
CA PRO A 141 -2.40 17.62 9.14
C PRO A 141 -3.83 17.95 9.57
N GLU A 142 -4.29 19.17 9.31
CA GLU A 142 -5.68 19.54 9.60
C GLU A 142 -6.60 18.54 8.90
N LEU A 143 -7.41 17.83 9.68
CA LEU A 143 -8.42 16.92 9.17
C LEU A 143 -9.63 17.76 8.72
N PRO A 144 -10.25 17.43 7.58
CA PRO A 144 -11.46 18.12 7.11
C PRO A 144 -12.67 17.93 8.04
#